data_AF-A0A6A4PCI8-F1
#
_entry.id   AF-A0A6A4PCI8-F1
#
_cell.length_a   1.000
_cell.length_b   1.000
_cell.length_c   1.000
_cell.angle_alpha   90.00
_cell.angle_beta   90.00
_cell.angle_gamma   90.00
#
_symmetry.space_group_name_H-M   'P 1'
#
loop_
_entity.id
_entity.type
_entity.pdbx_description
1 polymer ?
#
loop_
_entity_poly.entity_id
_entity_poly.type
_entity_poly.pdbx_seq_one_letter_code
_entity_poly.pdbx_strand_id
1 'polypeptide(L)' 'MSPYMFVLLGQWLPLKLSRGGSSVSHLLFVDDVLLFCKASKSQVRVISNILDDF' A
#
# COMPACT_ATOMS: atom_id res chain seq x y z
N MET A 1 -6.56 5.83 14.55
CA MET A 1 -5.25 6.35 14.07
C MET A 1 -5.43 6.98 12.69
N SER A 2 -4.73 8.08 12.43
CA SER A 2 -4.88 8.87 11.21
C SER A 2 -4.08 8.29 10.03
N PRO A 3 -4.61 8.23 8.79
CA PRO A 3 -3.91 7.75 7.59
C PRO A 3 -2.60 8.50 7.30
N TYR A 4 -2.51 9.77 7.73
CA TYR A 4 -1.35 10.62 7.50
C TYR A 4 -0.11 10.15 8.26
N MET A 5 -0.29 9.45 9.39
CA MET A 5 0.82 8.97 10.21
C MET A 5 1.60 7.84 9.53
N PHE A 6 0.91 6.96 8.80
CA PHE A 6 1.57 5.89 8.04
C PHE A 6 2.47 6.46 6.94
N VAL A 7 2.01 7.50 6.24
CA VAL A 7 2.83 8.18 5.21
C VAL A 7 4.10 8.79 5.82
N LEU A 8 3.99 9.49 6.96
CA LEU A 8 5.12 10.14 7.62
C LEU A 8 6.18 9.15 8.10
N LEU A 9 5.76 7.94 8.46
CA LEU A 9 6.65 6.85 8.89
C LEU A 9 7.20 6.03 7.71
N GLY A 10 6.91 6.41 6.46
CA GLY A 10 7.33 5.66 5.27
C GLY A 10 6.61 4.31 5.14
N GLN A 11 5.46 4.15 5.76
CA GLN A 11 4.71 2.89 5.80
C GLN A 11 3.61 2.84 4.74
N TRP A 12 3.45 1.64 4.17
CA TRP A 12 2.37 1.32 3.25
C TRP A 12 1.01 1.31 3.98
N LEU A 13 0.00 1.98 3.42
CA LEU A 13 -1.39 1.91 3.88
C LEU A 13 -2.23 0.94 3.01
N PRO A 14 -2.58 -0.26 3.51
CA PRO A 14 -3.33 -1.26 2.75
C PRO A 14 -4.76 -0.80 2.44
N LEU A 15 -5.33 -1.32 1.35
CA LEU A 15 -6.64 -0.91 0.85
C LEU A 15 -7.76 -1.75 1.50
N LYS A 16 -8.79 -1.10 2.05
CA LYS A 16 -10.00 -1.79 2.51
C LYS A 16 -10.96 -2.00 1.36
N LEU A 17 -11.28 -3.26 1.08
CA LEU A 17 -12.20 -3.63 -0.02
C LEU A 17 -13.67 -3.39 0.33
N SER A 18 -14.03 -3.33 1.62
CA SER A 18 -15.40 -3.03 2.07
C SER A 18 -15.44 -2.38 3.45
N ARG A 19 -16.56 -1.74 3.80
CA ARG A 19 -16.81 -1.29 5.18
C ARG A 19 -16.91 -2.51 6.10
N GLY A 20 -15.86 -2.73 6.91
CA GLY A 20 -15.76 -3.87 7.82
C GLY A 20 -14.96 -5.05 7.29
N GLY A 21 -14.57 -5.04 6.02
CA GLY A 21 -13.78 -6.12 5.42
C GLY A 21 -12.28 -6.05 5.72
N SER A 22 -11.59 -7.14 5.40
CA SER A 22 -10.14 -7.27 5.47
C SER A 22 -9.44 -6.26 4.56
N SER A 23 -8.27 -5.79 4.99
CA SER A 23 -7.44 -4.91 4.17
C SER A 23 -6.52 -5.77 3.31
N VAL A 24 -6.34 -5.39 2.05
CA VAL A 24 -5.46 -6.06 1.09
C VAL A 24 -4.34 -5.11 0.69
N SER A 25 -3.09 -5.57 0.72
CA SER A 25 -1.92 -4.83 0.22
C SER A 25 -1.30 -5.47 -1.03
N HIS A 26 -1.36 -6.78 -1.17
CA HIS A 26 -0.71 -7.50 -2.26
C HIS A 26 -1.54 -8.71 -2.69
N LEU A 27 -1.46 -9.03 -3.99
CA LEU A 27 -1.95 -10.27 -4.57
C LEU A 27 -0.82 -10.85 -5.41
N LEU A 28 -0.31 -12.01 -4.98
CA LEU A 28 0.80 -12.70 -5.63
C LEU A 28 0.24 -13.67 -6.68
N PHE A 29 0.75 -13.61 -7.91
CA PHE A 29 0.56 -14.61 -8.95
C PHE A 29 1.90 -15.29 -9.26
N VAL A 30 1.88 -16.24 -10.21
CA VAL A 30 3.05 -17.03 -10.60
C VAL A 30 4.17 -16.12 -11.13
N ASP A 31 3.82 -15.17 -12.00
CA ASP A 31 4.82 -14.31 -12.66
C ASP A 31 4.67 -12.83 -12.27
N ASP A 32 3.52 -12.41 -11.74
CA ASP A 32 3.19 -11.01 -11.48
C ASP A 32 2.74 -10.78 -10.04
N VAL A 33 3.03 -9.58 -9.52
CA VAL A 33 2.52 -9.11 -8.22
C VAL A 33 1.67 -7.86 -8.42
N LEU A 34 0.42 -7.91 -7.96
CA LEU A 34 -0.45 -6.74 -7.90
C LEU A 34 -0.35 -6.08 -6.52
N LEU A 35 0.01 -4.80 -6.52
CA LEU A 35 0.21 -3.98 -5.35
C LEU A 35 -0.95 -3.00 -5.17
N PHE A 36 -1.64 -3.06 -4.02
CA PHE A 36 -2.82 -2.24 -3.72
C PHE A 36 -2.51 -1.16 -2.68
N CYS A 37 -2.68 0.10 -3.06
CA CYS A 37 -2.52 1.22 -2.15
C CYS A 37 -3.62 2.25 -2.30
N LYS A 38 -3.72 3.15 -1.33
CA LYS A 38 -4.60 4.31 -1.46
C LYS A 38 -4.12 5.17 -2.65
N ALA A 39 -5.07 5.64 -3.47
CA ALA A 39 -4.82 6.48 -4.63
C ALA A 39 -4.36 7.91 -4.22
N SER A 40 -3.15 8.02 -3.68
CA SER A 40 -2.51 9.28 -3.34
C SER A 40 -1.04 9.26 -3.73
N LYS A 41 -0.52 10.41 -4.18
CA LYS A 41 0.88 10.56 -4.59
C LYS A 41 1.88 10.10 -3.52
N SER A 42 1.56 10.36 -2.26
CA SER A 42 2.38 9.95 -1.12
C SER A 42 2.50 8.43 -0.97
N GLN A 43 1.42 7.69 -1.21
CA GLN A 43 1.41 6.24 -1.08
C GLN A 43 2.11 5.56 -2.25
N VAL A 44 1.93 6.10 -3.46
CA VAL A 44 2.70 5.68 -4.64
C VAL A 44 4.20 5.86 -4.39
N ARG A 45 4.62 7.02 -3.85
CA ARG A 45 6.03 7.28 -3.57
C ARG A 45 6.62 6.32 -2.53
N VAL A 46 5.86 5.98 -1.49
CA VAL A 46 6.30 4.97 -0.49
C VAL A 46 6.54 3.62 -1.17
N ILE A 47 5.63 3.18 -2.04
CA ILE A 47 5.77 1.91 -2.76
C ILE A 47 6.97 1.93 -3.71
N SER A 48 7.14 3.02 -4.47
CA SER A 48 8.30 3.17 -5.36
C SER A 48 9.61 3.08 -4.58
N ASN A 49 9.73 3.77 -3.45
CA ASN A 49 10.94 3.68 -2.63
C ASN A 49 11.19 2.25 -2.12
N ILE A 50 10.14 1.56 -1.65
CA ILE A 50 10.25 0.17 -1.19
C ILE A 50 10.73 -0.72 -2.34
N LEU A 51 10.19 -0.55 -3.55
CA LEU A 51 10.59 -1.33 -4.72
C LEU A 51 12.00 -1.02 -5.21
N ASP A 52 12.44 0.25 -5.12
CA ASP A 52 13.81 0.65 -5.47
C ASP A 52 14.84 0.10 -4.47
N ASP A 53 14.44 -0.17 -3.22
CA ASP A 53 15.31 -0.73 -2.17
C ASP A 53 15.51 -2.27 -2.30
N PHE A 54 14.75 -2.96 -3.15
CA PHE A 54 14.83 -4.41 -3.40
C PHE A 54 15.66 -4.76 -4.64
#